data_AF-A0A2J8UUY7-F1
#
_entry.id   AF-A0A2J8UUY7-F1
#
_cell.length_a   1.000
_cell.length_b   1.000
_cell.length_c   1.000
_cell.angle_alpha   90.00
_cell.angle_beta   90.00
_cell.angle_gamma   90.00
#
_symmetry.space_group_name_H-M   'P 1'
#
loop_
_entity.id
_entity.type
_entity.pdbx_description
1 polymer ?
#
loop_
_entity_poly.entity_id
_entity_poly.type
_entity_poly.pdbx_seq_one_letter_code
_entity_poly.pdbx_strand_id
1 'polypeptide(L)'
;MPALPLDQLQITHKDPKTGKLRTSPALHPEQKADRYFVLYKPPPKDNIPALVEEYLERATFVANDLDWLLALPHDKFWCQVIFDETLQKCLDSYLHYVPRKFDEGVASAPEVVDMQKRLHRSVFLTFLRMSTHKESKDHFISPSAFGEILYNNFLFDIPKILDLCVLFGKGNSPLLQKMIGNIFTQQPSYYSDLDETLPTILQVFSNILQHCGLQGDGASTTPQKLEERGRLTPSDMPLL
;
A
#
# COMPACT_ATOMS: atom_id res chain seq x y z
N MET A 1 11.61 -31.55 -17.28
CA MET A 1 12.16 -31.13 -15.97
C MET A 1 11.09 -30.31 -15.27
N PRO A 2 10.88 -30.46 -13.95
CA PRO A 2 9.93 -29.61 -13.23
C PRO A 2 10.40 -28.15 -13.25
N ALA A 3 9.46 -27.21 -13.30
CA ALA A 3 9.77 -25.78 -13.24
C ALA A 3 10.39 -25.44 -11.87
N LEU A 4 11.45 -24.63 -11.86
CA LEU A 4 12.16 -24.23 -10.65
C LEU A 4 11.54 -22.92 -10.10
N PRO A 5 11.33 -22.79 -8.78
CA PRO A 5 10.82 -21.55 -8.20
C PRO A 5 11.80 -20.38 -8.42
N LEU A 6 11.26 -19.17 -8.54
CA LEU A 6 12.03 -17.97 -8.92
C LEU A 6 13.15 -17.63 -7.92
N ASP A 7 12.94 -17.85 -6.62
CA ASP A 7 13.93 -17.63 -5.56
C ASP A 7 15.17 -18.54 -5.67
N GLN A 8 15.05 -19.68 -6.37
CA GLN A 8 16.14 -20.63 -6.59
C GLN A 8 16.68 -20.57 -8.02
N LEU A 9 16.01 -19.84 -8.91
CA LEU A 9 16.39 -19.73 -10.31
C LEU A 9 17.66 -18.90 -10.45
N GLN A 10 18.55 -19.38 -11.32
CA GLN A 10 19.81 -18.73 -11.67
C GLN A 10 19.74 -18.31 -13.15
N ILE A 11 20.19 -17.10 -13.44
CA ILE A 11 20.21 -16.54 -14.79
C ILE A 11 21.67 -16.26 -15.19
N THR A 12 22.07 -16.80 -16.33
CA THR A 12 23.38 -16.51 -16.92
C THR A 12 23.27 -15.32 -17.87
N HIS A 13 24.08 -14.30 -17.62
CA HIS A 13 24.17 -13.10 -18.45
C HIS A 13 25.62 -12.83 -18.80
N LYS A 14 25.85 -12.03 -19.86
CA LYS A 14 27.19 -11.63 -20.28
C LYS A 14 27.56 -10.34 -19.56
N ASP A 15 28.66 -10.36 -18.82
CA ASP A 15 29.20 -9.17 -18.17
C ASP A 15 29.62 -8.15 -19.25
N PRO A 16 29.05 -6.93 -19.26
CA PRO A 16 29.36 -5.92 -20.26
C PRO A 16 30.80 -5.40 -20.18
N LYS A 17 31.46 -5.47 -19.01
CA LYS A 17 32.84 -5.00 -18.82
C LYS A 17 33.87 -6.02 -19.26
N THR A 18 33.65 -7.30 -18.94
CA THR A 18 34.64 -8.36 -19.16
C THR A 18 34.30 -9.27 -20.34
N GLY A 19 33.07 -9.22 -20.84
CA GLY A 19 32.56 -10.10 -21.90
C GLY A 19 32.37 -11.56 -21.47
N LYS A 20 32.65 -11.91 -20.21
CA LYS A 20 32.51 -13.27 -19.69
C LYS A 20 31.06 -13.56 -19.30
N LEU A 21 30.68 -14.84 -19.37
CA LEU A 21 29.40 -15.30 -18.84
C LEU A 21 29.49 -15.32 -17.31
N ARG A 22 28.52 -14.69 -16.66
CA ARG A 22 28.33 -14.70 -15.22
C ARG A 22 26.94 -15.25 -14.91
N THR A 23 26.86 -16.11 -13.90
CA THR A 23 25.60 -16.61 -13.37
C THR A 23 25.27 -15.86 -12.09
N SER A 24 24.03 -15.39 -11.97
CA SER A 24 23.52 -14.71 -10.78
C SER A 24 22.10 -15.19 -10.45
N PRO A 25 21.62 -14.98 -9.22
CA PRO A 25 20.22 -15.22 -8.89
C PRO A 25 19.28 -14.47 -9.83
N ALA A 26 18.10 -15.04 -10.08
CA ALA A 26 17.07 -14.40 -10.90
C ALA A 26 16.56 -13.11 -10.24
N LEU A 27 16.37 -13.13 -8.92
CA LEU A 27 16.09 -11.94 -8.13
C LEU A 27 17.40 -11.22 -7.80
N HIS A 28 17.68 -10.12 -8.51
CA HIS A 28 18.89 -9.33 -8.28
C HIS A 28 18.65 -7.83 -8.51
N PRO A 29 19.25 -6.92 -7.73
CA PRO A 29 19.05 -5.48 -7.89
C PRO A 29 19.35 -4.96 -9.29
N GLU A 30 20.39 -5.48 -9.96
CA GLU A 30 20.75 -5.10 -11.33
C GLU A 30 19.71 -5.51 -12.39
N GLN A 31 18.75 -6.37 -12.04
CA GLN A 31 17.69 -6.79 -12.95
C GLN A 31 16.44 -5.93 -12.89
N LYS A 32 16.34 -5.01 -11.91
CA LYS A 32 15.26 -4.02 -11.90
C LYS A 32 15.48 -3.02 -13.05
N ALA A 33 14.40 -2.50 -13.61
CA ALA A 33 14.50 -1.43 -14.59
C ALA A 33 14.77 -0.10 -13.88
N ASP A 34 15.52 0.77 -14.54
CA ASP A 34 15.71 2.16 -14.13
C ASP A 34 14.48 2.99 -14.51
N ARG A 35 13.40 2.81 -13.76
CA ARG A 35 12.17 3.59 -13.84
C ARG A 35 11.91 4.22 -12.48
N TYR A 36 11.49 5.47 -12.49
CA TYR A 36 11.21 6.24 -11.28
C TYR A 36 9.71 6.38 -11.07
N PHE A 37 9.20 5.91 -9.93
CA PHE A 37 7.79 6.05 -9.58
C PHE A 37 7.57 7.30 -8.72
N VAL A 38 6.76 8.23 -9.23
CA VAL A 38 6.39 9.44 -8.48
C VAL A 38 5.34 9.12 -7.41
N LEU A 39 5.33 9.89 -6.31
CA LEU A 39 4.30 9.75 -5.28
C LEU A 39 2.92 10.19 -5.81
N TYR A 40 1.88 9.50 -5.36
CA TYR A 40 0.50 9.89 -5.59
C TYR A 40 0.11 11.12 -4.75
N LYS A 41 -0.73 11.99 -5.33
CA LYS A 41 -1.47 13.03 -4.59
C LYS A 41 -2.95 12.95 -4.95
N PRO A 42 -3.87 13.19 -3.99
CA PRO A 42 -5.29 13.16 -4.26
C PRO A 42 -5.71 14.32 -5.17
N PRO A 43 -6.85 14.19 -5.88
CA PRO A 43 -7.42 15.31 -6.63
C PRO A 43 -7.73 16.49 -5.69
N PRO A 44 -7.76 17.73 -6.20
CA PRO A 44 -8.16 18.88 -5.42
C PRO A 44 -9.63 18.75 -4.97
N LYS A 45 -9.95 19.34 -3.80
CA LYS A 45 -11.33 19.39 -3.30
C LYS A 45 -12.23 20.27 -4.17
N ASP A 46 -11.65 21.28 -4.81
CA ASP A 46 -12.34 22.21 -5.69
C ASP A 46 -11.93 21.96 -7.15
N ASN A 47 -12.85 22.18 -8.10
CA ASN A 47 -12.61 21.99 -9.53
C ASN A 47 -11.79 23.15 -10.17
N ILE A 48 -10.75 23.63 -9.48
CA ILE A 48 -9.87 24.69 -9.99
C ILE A 48 -9.03 24.11 -11.14
N PRO A 49 -9.13 24.63 -12.38
CA PRO A 49 -8.52 24.01 -13.55
C PRO A 49 -7.03 23.71 -13.42
N ALA A 50 -6.24 24.66 -12.91
CA ALA A 50 -4.79 24.49 -12.75
C ALA A 50 -4.42 23.36 -11.76
N LEU A 51 -5.20 23.19 -10.68
CA LEU A 51 -4.96 22.12 -9.71
C LEU A 51 -5.39 20.76 -10.24
N VAL A 52 -6.46 20.73 -11.05
CA VAL A 52 -6.92 19.52 -11.73
C VAL A 52 -5.89 19.06 -12.75
N GLU A 53 -5.30 19.99 -13.52
CA GLU A 53 -4.22 19.71 -14.47
C GLU A 53 -2.98 19.13 -13.78
N GLU A 54 -2.52 19.74 -12.67
CA GLU A 54 -1.38 19.21 -11.89
C GLU A 54 -1.67 17.78 -11.38
N TYR A 55 -2.88 17.54 -10.89
CA TYR A 55 -3.30 16.21 -10.46
C TYR A 55 -3.26 15.22 -11.62
N LEU A 56 -3.84 15.57 -12.78
CA LEU A 56 -3.93 14.68 -13.94
C LEU A 56 -2.55 14.35 -14.52
N GLU A 57 -1.63 15.31 -14.58
CA GLU A 57 -0.25 15.08 -15.01
C GLU A 57 0.44 14.05 -14.10
N ARG A 58 0.43 14.29 -12.78
CA ARG A 58 1.04 13.39 -11.81
C ARG A 58 0.39 12.00 -11.81
N ALA A 59 -0.94 11.94 -11.85
CA ALA A 59 -1.70 10.70 -11.90
C ALA A 59 -1.41 9.89 -13.18
N THR A 60 -1.15 10.57 -14.30
CA THR A 60 -0.80 9.94 -15.58
C THR A 60 0.56 9.24 -15.50
N PHE A 61 1.57 9.86 -14.87
CA PHE A 61 2.84 9.19 -14.61
C PHE A 61 2.63 7.90 -13.81
N VAL A 62 1.96 7.98 -12.67
CA VAL A 62 1.66 6.82 -11.82
C VAL A 62 0.90 5.73 -12.60
N ALA A 63 -0.14 6.10 -13.35
CA ALA A 63 -0.94 5.14 -14.10
C ALA A 63 -0.14 4.44 -15.20
N ASN A 64 0.67 5.18 -15.96
CA ASN A 64 1.52 4.61 -17.02
C ASN A 64 2.61 3.70 -16.45
N ASP A 65 3.13 4.04 -15.27
CA ASP A 65 4.14 3.22 -14.58
C ASP A 65 3.54 1.95 -13.99
N LEU A 66 2.34 2.00 -13.43
CA LEU A 66 1.63 0.81 -12.97
C LEU A 66 1.18 -0.09 -14.13
N ASP A 67 0.75 0.47 -15.25
CA ASP A 67 0.40 -0.31 -16.44
C ASP A 67 1.64 -1.02 -17.01
N TRP A 68 2.79 -0.34 -17.06
CA TRP A 68 4.06 -0.95 -17.42
C TRP A 68 4.46 -2.06 -16.43
N LEU A 69 4.35 -1.80 -15.13
CA LEU A 69 4.68 -2.76 -14.07
C LEU A 69 3.84 -4.04 -14.21
N LEU A 70 2.53 -3.90 -14.45
CA LEU A 70 1.61 -5.03 -14.66
C LEU A 70 1.89 -5.79 -15.96
N ALA A 71 2.46 -5.12 -16.97
CA ALA A 71 2.89 -5.75 -18.21
C ALA A 71 4.22 -6.52 -18.10
N LEU A 72 5.00 -6.33 -17.02
CA LEU A 72 6.27 -7.03 -16.84
C LEU A 72 6.07 -8.55 -16.69
N PRO A 73 7.01 -9.36 -17.20
CA PRO A 73 7.12 -10.78 -16.86
C PRO A 73 7.28 -11.00 -15.35
N HIS A 74 6.93 -12.18 -14.87
CA HIS A 74 6.92 -12.52 -13.44
C HIS A 74 8.26 -12.22 -12.74
N ASP A 75 9.39 -12.64 -13.30
CA ASP A 75 10.73 -12.39 -12.75
C ASP A 75 11.08 -10.91 -12.66
N LYS A 76 10.76 -10.14 -13.71
CA LYS A 76 11.03 -8.69 -13.77
C LYS A 76 10.10 -7.88 -12.89
N PHE A 77 8.84 -8.26 -12.81
CA PHE A 77 7.89 -7.70 -11.85
C PHE A 77 8.42 -7.87 -10.42
N TRP A 78 8.81 -9.08 -10.05
CA TRP A 78 9.34 -9.36 -8.71
C TRP A 78 10.66 -8.63 -8.43
N CYS A 79 11.56 -8.50 -9.42
CA CYS A 79 12.75 -7.65 -9.25
C CYS A 79 12.37 -6.18 -9.01
N GLN A 80 11.39 -5.64 -9.75
CA GLN A 80 10.99 -4.25 -9.57
C GLN A 80 10.38 -4.01 -8.18
N VAL A 81 9.41 -4.84 -7.75
CA VAL A 81 8.73 -4.63 -6.47
C VAL A 81 9.65 -4.80 -5.26
N ILE A 82 10.67 -5.66 -5.36
CA ILE A 82 11.63 -5.91 -4.26
C ILE A 82 12.68 -4.80 -4.21
N PHE A 83 13.26 -4.41 -5.34
CA PHE A 83 14.47 -3.59 -5.37
C PHE A 83 14.24 -2.12 -5.72
N ASP A 84 13.00 -1.71 -5.97
CA ASP A 84 12.63 -0.31 -6.21
C ASP A 84 11.82 0.28 -5.07
N GLU A 85 12.49 1.01 -4.19
CA GLU A 85 11.86 1.72 -3.09
C GLU A 85 10.87 2.81 -3.55
N THR A 86 11.06 3.38 -4.74
CA THR A 86 10.19 4.45 -5.25
C THR A 86 8.80 3.90 -5.57
N LEU A 87 8.75 2.66 -6.06
CA LEU A 87 7.50 1.93 -6.30
C LEU A 87 6.73 1.69 -4.99
N GLN A 88 7.40 1.21 -3.93
CA GLN A 88 6.74 0.99 -2.64
C GLN A 88 6.20 2.30 -2.06
N LYS A 89 7.00 3.37 -2.08
CA LYS A 89 6.57 4.70 -1.61
C LYS A 89 5.40 5.24 -2.45
N CYS A 90 5.39 4.99 -3.76
CA CYS A 90 4.27 5.34 -4.64
C CYS A 90 2.98 4.59 -4.25
N LEU A 91 3.03 3.26 -4.09
CA LEU A 91 1.86 2.46 -3.68
C LEU A 91 1.35 2.86 -2.30
N ASP A 92 2.25 3.09 -1.35
CA ASP A 92 1.93 3.55 0.00
C ASP A 92 1.23 4.91 -0.03
N SER A 93 1.77 5.87 -0.80
CA SER A 93 1.15 7.19 -0.96
C SER A 93 -0.25 7.10 -1.57
N TYR A 94 -0.50 6.16 -2.50
CA TYR A 94 -1.84 5.95 -3.04
C TYR A 94 -2.80 5.43 -1.96
N LEU A 95 -2.43 4.35 -1.26
CA LEU A 95 -3.28 3.75 -0.22
C LEU A 95 -3.60 4.77 0.88
N HIS A 96 -2.60 5.53 1.30
CA HIS A 96 -2.74 6.50 2.37
C HIS A 96 -3.62 7.68 1.97
N TYR A 97 -3.42 8.27 0.78
CA TYR A 97 -4.05 9.55 0.43
C TYR A 97 -5.27 9.46 -0.50
N VAL A 98 -5.57 8.31 -1.12
CA VAL A 98 -6.72 8.21 -2.03
C VAL A 98 -8.03 8.51 -1.27
N PRO A 99 -8.94 9.34 -1.81
CA PRO A 99 -10.23 9.60 -1.16
C PRO A 99 -11.05 8.31 -0.99
N ARG A 100 -11.62 8.09 0.19
CA ARG A 100 -12.54 6.98 0.45
C ARG A 100 -13.93 7.38 -0.01
N LYS A 101 -14.75 6.39 -0.39
CA LYS A 101 -16.11 6.60 -0.91
C LYS A 101 -17.07 7.27 0.09
N PHE A 102 -16.74 7.24 1.37
CA PHE A 102 -17.55 7.84 2.45
C PHE A 102 -16.99 9.18 2.93
N ASP A 103 -15.87 9.65 2.37
CA ASP A 103 -15.37 11.00 2.64
C ASP A 103 -16.30 12.04 1.99
N GLU A 104 -16.27 13.28 2.48
CA GLU A 104 -16.94 14.40 1.81
C GLU A 104 -16.42 14.54 0.37
N GLY A 105 -17.30 14.24 -0.59
CA GLY A 105 -16.99 14.25 -2.01
C GLY A 105 -17.57 15.47 -2.72
N VAL A 106 -16.77 16.10 -3.59
CA VAL A 106 -17.24 17.07 -4.57
C VAL A 106 -17.33 16.39 -5.92
N ALA A 107 -18.36 16.75 -6.72
CA ALA A 107 -18.49 16.23 -8.08
C ALA A 107 -17.27 16.65 -8.92
N SER A 108 -16.42 15.70 -9.28
CA SER A 108 -15.23 15.93 -10.10
C SER A 108 -15.54 15.84 -11.59
N ALA A 109 -14.71 16.49 -12.42
CA ALA A 109 -14.77 16.35 -13.88
C ALA A 109 -14.61 14.87 -14.32
N PRO A 110 -15.24 14.44 -15.44
CA PRO A 110 -15.18 13.05 -15.90
C PRO A 110 -13.76 12.48 -16.06
N GLU A 111 -12.83 13.31 -16.53
CA GLU A 111 -11.41 12.93 -16.72
C GLU A 111 -10.74 12.50 -15.41
N VAL A 112 -11.03 13.21 -14.31
CA VAL A 112 -10.53 12.87 -12.97
C VAL A 112 -11.13 11.55 -12.50
N VAL A 113 -12.44 11.36 -12.73
CA VAL A 113 -13.14 10.12 -12.34
C VAL A 113 -12.56 8.91 -13.07
N ASP A 114 -12.32 9.03 -14.38
CA ASP A 114 -11.79 7.92 -15.18
C ASP A 114 -10.32 7.63 -14.86
N MET A 115 -9.51 8.66 -14.61
CA MET A 115 -8.15 8.48 -14.10
C MET A 115 -8.13 7.77 -12.74
N GLN A 116 -9.00 8.17 -11.80
CA GLN A 116 -9.12 7.50 -10.51
C GLN A 116 -9.51 6.04 -10.65
N LYS A 117 -10.46 5.70 -11.55
CA LYS A 117 -10.83 4.30 -11.83
C LYS A 117 -9.64 3.50 -12.38
N ARG A 118 -8.86 4.08 -13.31
CA ARG A 118 -7.66 3.43 -13.87
C ARG A 118 -6.63 3.15 -12.78
N LEU A 119 -6.32 4.14 -11.95
CA LEU A 119 -5.40 3.96 -10.81
C LEU A 119 -5.92 2.92 -9.82
N HIS A 120 -7.20 3.01 -9.43
CA HIS A 120 -7.83 2.08 -8.49
C HIS A 120 -7.72 0.63 -8.96
N ARG A 121 -8.02 0.38 -10.25
CA ARG A 121 -7.86 -0.94 -10.84
C ARG A 121 -6.41 -1.39 -10.84
N SER A 122 -5.49 -0.53 -11.26
CA SER A 122 -4.08 -0.89 -11.41
C SER A 122 -3.42 -1.20 -10.07
N VAL A 123 -3.66 -0.36 -9.05
CA VAL A 123 -3.18 -0.60 -7.68
C VAL A 123 -3.70 -1.93 -7.13
N PHE A 124 -5.00 -2.20 -7.27
CA PHE A 124 -5.57 -3.47 -6.82
C PHE A 124 -4.90 -4.68 -7.48
N LEU A 125 -4.71 -4.63 -8.80
CA LEU A 125 -4.07 -5.71 -9.56
C LEU A 125 -2.60 -5.88 -9.19
N THR A 126 -1.88 -4.80 -8.88
CA THR A 126 -0.50 -4.85 -8.41
C THR A 126 -0.43 -5.57 -7.06
N PHE A 127 -1.27 -5.19 -6.09
CA PHE A 127 -1.33 -5.88 -4.80
C PHE A 127 -1.82 -7.33 -4.91
N LEU A 128 -2.75 -7.61 -5.82
CA LEU A 128 -3.18 -8.98 -6.12
C LEU A 128 -1.99 -9.83 -6.60
N ARG A 129 -1.20 -9.31 -7.54
CA ARG A 129 -0.02 -10.00 -8.06
C ARG A 129 1.02 -10.23 -6.97
N MET A 130 1.33 -9.21 -6.15
CA MET A 130 2.23 -9.34 -5.00
C MET A 130 1.71 -10.31 -3.93
N SER A 131 0.39 -10.45 -3.76
CA SER A 131 -0.18 -11.41 -2.81
C SER A 131 -0.25 -12.84 -3.35
N THR A 132 0.18 -13.09 -4.59
CA THR A 132 0.05 -14.38 -5.28
C THR A 132 1.42 -15.05 -5.48
N HIS A 133 1.80 -15.93 -4.56
CA HIS A 133 3.09 -16.65 -4.62
C HIS A 133 3.21 -17.63 -5.81
N LYS A 134 2.10 -17.96 -6.48
CA LYS A 134 2.03 -18.85 -7.63
C LYS A 134 1.18 -18.23 -8.74
N GLU A 135 1.81 -17.44 -9.60
CA GLU A 135 1.14 -16.78 -10.74
C GLU A 135 0.73 -17.78 -11.82
N SER A 136 1.52 -18.85 -12.02
CA SER A 136 1.18 -19.96 -12.92
C SER A 136 1.91 -21.26 -12.53
N LYS A 137 1.88 -22.29 -13.39
CA LYS A 137 2.62 -23.54 -13.16
C LYS A 137 4.14 -23.34 -13.24
N ASP A 138 4.58 -22.45 -14.12
CA ASP A 138 6.01 -22.21 -14.39
C ASP A 138 6.55 -20.97 -13.67
N HIS A 139 5.66 -20.12 -13.16
CA HIS A 139 6.00 -18.86 -12.51
C HIS A 139 5.47 -18.85 -11.08
N PHE A 140 6.36 -19.13 -10.12
CA PHE A 140 6.04 -19.18 -8.71
C PHE A 140 7.29 -18.93 -7.85
N ILE A 141 7.07 -18.55 -6.60
CA ILE A 141 8.07 -18.39 -5.55
C ILE A 141 7.77 -19.44 -4.47
N SER A 142 8.81 -20.02 -3.88
CA SER A 142 8.68 -20.94 -2.74
C SER A 142 7.92 -20.25 -1.60
N PRO A 143 6.95 -20.92 -0.93
CA PRO A 143 6.12 -20.31 0.12
C PRO A 143 6.90 -19.57 1.21
N SER A 144 7.99 -20.16 1.73
CA SER A 144 8.83 -19.54 2.76
C SER A 144 9.53 -18.28 2.25
N ALA A 145 10.20 -18.37 1.10
CA ALA A 145 10.89 -17.23 0.49
C ALA A 145 9.91 -16.10 0.14
N PHE A 146 8.71 -16.44 -0.32
CA PHE A 146 7.66 -15.48 -0.58
C PHE A 146 7.27 -14.70 0.68
N GLY A 147 7.01 -15.39 1.80
CA GLY A 147 6.68 -14.74 3.07
C GLY A 147 7.79 -13.81 3.59
N GLU A 148 9.06 -14.23 3.45
CA GLU A 148 10.22 -13.39 3.77
C GLU A 148 10.33 -12.17 2.85
N ILE A 149 10.11 -12.34 1.55
CA ILE A 149 10.12 -11.25 0.57
C ILE A 149 9.06 -10.20 0.91
N LEU A 150 7.83 -10.63 1.23
CA LEU A 150 6.75 -9.69 1.57
C LEU A 150 7.11 -8.83 2.79
N TYR A 151 7.58 -9.49 3.85
CA TYR A 151 7.82 -8.88 5.15
C TYR A 151 9.07 -8.00 5.15
N ASN A 152 10.21 -8.55 4.71
CA ASN A 152 11.51 -7.87 4.84
C ASN A 152 11.68 -6.69 3.89
N ASN A 153 10.86 -6.61 2.84
CA ASN A 153 10.88 -5.50 1.88
C ASN A 153 9.69 -4.54 2.07
N PHE A 154 8.95 -4.65 3.18
CA PHE A 154 7.80 -3.79 3.50
C PHE A 154 6.74 -3.73 2.39
N LEU A 155 6.55 -4.83 1.66
CA LEU A 155 5.56 -4.89 0.56
C LEU A 155 4.13 -4.89 1.09
N PHE A 156 3.94 -5.39 2.31
CA PHE A 156 2.73 -5.29 3.10
C PHE A 156 3.08 -4.94 4.53
N ASP A 157 2.23 -4.12 5.15
CA ASP A 157 2.18 -3.84 6.58
C ASP A 157 0.70 -3.75 7.01
N ILE A 158 0.45 -3.69 8.32
CA ILE A 158 -0.91 -3.65 8.86
C ILE A 158 -1.70 -2.42 8.35
N PRO A 159 -1.15 -1.19 8.34
CA PRO A 159 -1.83 -0.04 7.73
C PRO A 159 -2.26 -0.27 6.27
N LYS A 160 -1.35 -0.75 5.41
CA LYS A 160 -1.66 -1.05 4.00
C LYS A 160 -2.75 -2.11 3.88
N ILE A 161 -2.74 -3.14 4.74
CA ILE A 161 -3.78 -4.19 4.75
C ILE A 161 -5.14 -3.62 5.14
N LEU A 162 -5.21 -2.74 6.15
CA LEU A 162 -6.44 -2.04 6.53
C LEU A 162 -6.95 -1.14 5.40
N ASP A 163 -6.05 -0.42 4.74
CA ASP A 163 -6.38 0.42 3.58
C ASP A 163 -6.88 -0.40 2.38
N LEU A 164 -6.24 -1.53 2.08
CA LEU A 164 -6.71 -2.45 1.04
C LEU A 164 -8.14 -2.95 1.34
N CYS A 165 -8.42 -3.31 2.60
CA CYS A 165 -9.74 -3.74 3.05
C CYS A 165 -10.81 -2.68 2.80
N VAL A 166 -10.58 -1.44 3.25
CA VAL A 166 -11.59 -0.38 3.12
C VAL A 166 -11.77 0.08 1.67
N LEU A 167 -10.70 0.10 0.87
CA LEU A 167 -10.75 0.55 -0.53
C LEU A 167 -11.39 -0.47 -1.47
N PHE A 168 -11.05 -1.76 -1.32
CA PHE A 168 -11.41 -2.80 -2.29
C PHE A 168 -12.42 -3.82 -1.78
N GLY A 169 -12.73 -3.82 -0.47
CA GLY A 169 -13.55 -4.85 0.16
C GLY A 169 -15.00 -4.91 -0.33
N LYS A 170 -15.65 -3.77 -0.59
CA LYS A 170 -17.07 -3.74 -1.03
C LYS A 170 -17.28 -4.39 -2.41
N GLY A 171 -16.32 -4.24 -3.32
CA GLY A 171 -16.44 -4.72 -4.70
C GLY A 171 -15.75 -6.07 -4.98
N ASN A 172 -14.63 -6.33 -4.31
CA ASN A 172 -13.75 -7.47 -4.61
C ASN A 172 -13.56 -8.40 -3.40
N SER A 173 -14.52 -8.44 -2.46
CA SER A 173 -14.38 -9.16 -1.17
C SER A 173 -13.81 -10.58 -1.30
N PRO A 174 -14.33 -11.48 -2.17
CA PRO A 174 -13.83 -12.85 -2.23
C PRO A 174 -12.36 -12.93 -2.66
N LEU A 175 -11.96 -12.08 -3.60
CA LEU A 175 -10.58 -12.04 -4.07
C LEU A 175 -9.67 -11.43 -3.01
N LEU A 176 -10.11 -10.36 -2.36
CA LEU A 176 -9.36 -9.72 -1.29
C LEU A 176 -9.17 -10.64 -0.08
N GLN A 177 -10.19 -11.43 0.29
CA GLN A 177 -10.06 -12.47 1.33
C GLN A 177 -8.97 -13.48 0.97
N LYS A 178 -8.90 -13.92 -0.30
CA LYS A 178 -7.82 -14.80 -0.76
C LYS A 178 -6.45 -14.12 -0.68
N MET A 179 -6.35 -12.85 -1.07
CA MET A 179 -5.10 -12.07 -1.01
C MET A 179 -4.59 -11.98 0.42
N ILE A 180 -5.42 -11.46 1.33
CA ILE A 180 -5.06 -11.27 2.75
C ILE A 180 -4.80 -12.62 3.41
N GLY A 181 -5.67 -13.61 3.19
CA GLY A 181 -5.48 -14.96 3.72
C GLY A 181 -4.16 -15.59 3.27
N ASN A 182 -3.77 -15.44 2.00
CA ASN A 182 -2.49 -15.96 1.52
C ASN A 182 -1.31 -15.23 2.16
N ILE A 183 -1.35 -13.91 2.30
CA ILE A 183 -0.28 -13.13 2.96
C ILE A 183 -0.06 -13.60 4.40
N PHE A 184 -1.12 -13.66 5.22
CA PHE A 184 -1.02 -14.13 6.61
C PHE A 184 -0.65 -15.62 6.74
N THR A 185 -1.04 -16.45 5.76
CA THR A 185 -0.68 -17.87 5.76
C THR A 185 0.81 -18.07 5.46
N GLN A 186 1.34 -17.37 4.46
CA GLN A 186 2.75 -17.51 4.07
C GLN A 186 3.69 -16.71 4.98
N GLN A 187 3.19 -15.68 5.66
CA GLN A 187 3.92 -14.89 6.63
C GLN A 187 3.08 -14.68 7.90
N PRO A 188 3.16 -15.59 8.89
CA PRO A 188 2.38 -15.49 10.12
C PRO A 188 2.80 -14.32 11.03
N SER A 189 3.99 -13.73 10.87
CA SER A 189 4.42 -12.59 11.71
C SER A 189 3.49 -11.38 11.62
N TYR A 190 2.70 -11.26 10.55
CA TYR A 190 1.65 -10.23 10.47
C TYR A 190 0.58 -10.37 11.57
N TYR A 191 0.38 -11.55 12.17
CA TYR A 191 -0.48 -11.66 13.35
C TYR A 191 0.13 -10.96 14.57
N SER A 192 1.46 -11.03 14.73
CA SER A 192 2.18 -10.30 15.77
C SER A 192 2.17 -8.80 15.49
N ASP A 193 2.40 -8.36 14.25
CA ASP A 193 2.30 -6.94 13.89
C ASP A 193 0.90 -6.38 14.16
N LEU A 194 -0.14 -7.18 13.92
CA LEU A 194 -1.51 -6.78 14.24
C LEU A 194 -1.70 -6.60 15.75
N ASP A 195 -1.20 -7.53 16.55
CA ASP A 195 -1.24 -7.45 18.02
C ASP A 195 -0.49 -6.21 18.53
N GLU A 196 0.69 -5.92 17.97
CA GLU A 196 1.48 -4.73 18.29
C GLU A 196 0.80 -3.42 17.85
N THR A 197 -0.05 -3.47 16.81
CA THR A 197 -0.82 -2.32 16.32
C THR A 197 -2.08 -2.04 17.17
N LEU A 198 -2.63 -3.04 17.86
CA LEU A 198 -3.87 -2.91 18.63
C LEU A 198 -3.83 -1.81 19.71
N PRO A 199 -2.76 -1.67 20.53
CA PRO A 199 -2.66 -0.58 21.50
C PRO A 199 -2.79 0.80 20.86
N THR A 200 -2.20 1.00 19.68
CA THR A 200 -2.30 2.26 18.94
C THR A 200 -3.73 2.50 18.45
N ILE A 201 -4.42 1.48 17.94
CA ILE A 201 -5.83 1.58 17.54
C ILE A 201 -6.70 1.99 18.74
N LEU A 202 -6.52 1.34 19.90
CA LEU A 202 -7.26 1.68 21.12
C LEU A 202 -6.94 3.10 21.61
N GLN A 203 -5.69 3.53 21.49
CA GLN A 203 -5.27 4.89 21.83
C GLN A 203 -5.98 5.94 20.97
N VAL A 204 -6.29 5.66 19.70
CA VAL A 204 -7.07 6.58 18.86
C VAL A 204 -8.46 6.85 19.46
N PHE A 205 -9.16 5.82 19.95
CA PHE A 205 -10.45 6.00 20.63
C PHE A 205 -10.30 6.82 21.92
N SER A 206 -9.28 6.56 22.72
CA SER A 206 -8.96 7.37 23.91
C SER A 206 -8.71 8.84 23.55
N ASN A 207 -7.94 9.10 22.49
CA ASN A 207 -7.66 10.45 22.03
C ASN A 207 -8.94 11.18 21.57
N ILE A 208 -9.88 10.49 20.92
CA ILE A 208 -11.18 11.06 20.53
C ILE A 208 -11.98 11.44 21.78
N LEU A 209 -12.08 10.53 22.75
CA LEU A 209 -12.78 10.80 24.02
C LEU A 209 -12.16 11.98 24.76
N GLN A 210 -10.83 12.01 24.86
CA GLN A 210 -10.09 13.11 25.46
C GLN A 210 -10.37 14.43 24.73
N HIS A 211 -10.33 14.42 23.40
CA HIS A 211 -10.54 15.61 22.59
C HIS A 211 -11.95 16.19 22.74
N CYS A 212 -12.94 15.33 22.91
CA CYS A 212 -14.34 15.72 23.14
C CYS A 212 -14.66 16.02 24.62
N GLY A 213 -13.67 15.95 25.52
CA GLY A 213 -13.91 16.12 26.96
C GLY A 213 -14.80 15.03 27.57
N LEU A 214 -14.91 13.86 26.91
CA LEU A 214 -15.75 12.73 27.32
C LEU A 214 -14.99 11.67 28.12
N GLN A 215 -13.68 11.82 28.27
CA GLN A 215 -12.90 10.95 29.13
C GLN A 215 -13.29 11.24 30.57
N GLY A 216 -14.12 10.36 31.14
CA GLY A 216 -14.57 10.50 32.51
C GLY A 216 -13.36 10.54 33.43
N ASP A 217 -13.18 11.65 34.14
CA ASP A 217 -12.43 11.64 35.38
C ASP A 217 -13.15 10.63 36.29
N GLY A 218 -12.65 9.39 36.30
CA GLY A 218 -13.09 8.42 37.28
C GLY A 218 -12.72 8.97 38.64
N ALA A 219 -13.68 9.64 39.30
CA ALA A 219 -13.61 10.13 40.68
C ALA A 219 -12.18 10.36 41.19
N SER A 220 -11.40 11.21 40.52
CA SER A 220 -10.03 11.47 40.95
C SER A 220 -10.06 12.58 41.98
N THR A 221 -9.88 12.21 43.24
CA THR A 221 -9.71 13.15 44.36
C THR A 221 -8.32 13.79 44.40
N THR A 222 -7.56 13.76 43.30
CA THR A 222 -6.23 14.38 43.23
C THR A 222 -6.26 15.71 42.47
N PRO A 223 -5.65 16.78 43.01
CA PRO A 223 -5.62 18.08 42.36
C PRO A 223 -4.89 18.01 41.01
N GLN A 224 -5.60 18.35 39.93
CA GLN A 224 -5.04 18.44 38.58
C GLN A 224 -4.15 19.69 38.43
N LYS A 225 -3.10 19.58 37.60
CA LYS A 225 -2.22 20.70 37.24
C LYS A 225 -2.99 21.72 36.40
N LEU A 226 -2.69 23.01 36.62
CA LEU A 226 -3.29 24.19 35.97
C LEU A 226 -3.19 24.19 34.41
N GLU A 227 -2.48 23.23 33.82
CA GLU A 227 -2.27 23.11 32.36
C GLU A 227 -3.37 22.30 31.66
N GLU A 228 -4.17 21.51 32.37
CA GLU A 228 -5.35 20.82 31.81
C GLU A 228 -6.56 21.76 31.84
N ARG A 229 -6.57 22.75 30.93
CA ARG A 229 -7.82 23.45 30.60
C ARG A 229 -8.81 22.42 30.07
N GLY A 230 -9.91 22.21 30.80
CA GLY A 230 -11.00 21.32 30.37
C GLY A 230 -11.38 21.59 28.92
N ARG A 231 -11.35 20.56 28.08
CA ARG A 231 -11.70 20.69 26.67
C ARG A 231 -13.21 20.89 26.53
N LEU A 232 -13.60 21.75 25.60
CA LEU A 232 -15.00 22.02 25.29
C LEU A 232 -15.68 20.72 24.85
N THR A 233 -16.85 20.45 25.40
CA THR A 233 -17.65 19.32 24.95
C THR A 233 -18.26 19.65 23.57
N PRO A 234 -18.71 18.65 22.79
CA PRO A 234 -19.41 18.92 21.53
C PRO A 234 -20.63 19.85 21.67
N SER A 235 -21.28 19.87 22.84
CA SER A 235 -22.40 20.76 23.14
C SER A 235 -21.99 22.23 23.32
N ASP A 236 -20.72 22.47 23.66
CA ASP A 236 -20.17 23.81 23.91
C ASP A 236 -19.43 24.37 22.69
N MET A 237 -19.31 23.60 21.59
CA MET A 237 -18.74 24.10 20.34
C MET A 237 -19.72 25.06 19.66
N PRO A 238 -19.25 26.24 19.20
CA PRO A 238 -20.08 27.14 18.41
C PRO A 238 -20.53 26.41 17.13
N LEU A 239 -21.83 26.49 16.84
CA LEU A 239 -22.39 25.96 15.59
C LEU A 239 -21.73 26.72 14.42
N LEU A 240 -21.05 25.97 13.55
CA LEU A 240 -20.50 26.45 12.27
C LEU A 240 -21.61 26.73 11.26
#